data_AF-A0A836VGG1-F1
#
_entry.id   AF-A0A836VGG1-F1
#
_cell.length_a   1.000
_cell.length_b   1.000
_cell.length_c   1.000
_cell.angle_alpha   90.00
_cell.angle_beta   90.00
_cell.angle_gamma   90.00
#
_symmetry.space_group_name_H-M   'P 1'
#
loop_
_entity.id
_entity.type
_entity.pdbx_description
1 polymer ?
#
loop_
_entity_poly.entity_id
_entity_poly.type
_entity_poly.pdbx_seq_one_letter_code
_entity_poly.pdbx_strand_id
1 'polypeptide(L)' 'YWVADGKKLAQVALSHGGNDLVGTAFSEEVYRAAGKSTNSSLLDLVNLVKEIKRKPAQRDTFFNIIRTF' A
#
# COMPACT_ATOMS: atom_id res chain seq x y z
N TYR A 1 -4.78 2.39 3.73
CA TYR A 1 -6.12 2.56 3.15
C TYR A 1 -6.38 1.60 1.99
N TRP A 2 -5.38 1.15 1.23
CA TRP A 2 -5.61 0.28 0.08
C TRP A 2 -6.36 -1.04 0.41
N VAL A 3 -6.21 -1.56 1.62
CA VAL A 3 -6.94 -2.75 2.12
C VAL A 3 -8.42 -2.45 2.36
N ALA A 4 -8.73 -1.25 2.87
CA ALA A 4 -10.09 -0.81 3.18
C ALA A 4 -10.84 -0.36 1.92
N ASP A 5 -10.20 0.53 1.17
CA ASP A 5 -10.78 1.37 0.12
C ASP A 5 -10.48 0.86 -1.29
N GLY A 6 -9.59 -0.13 -1.41
CA GLY A 6 -9.19 -0.73 -2.67
C GLY A 6 -8.04 -0.01 -3.38
N LYS A 7 -7.42 -0.72 -4.33
CA LYS A 7 -6.19 -0.31 -5.04
C LYS A 7 -6.36 0.98 -5.86
N LYS A 8 -7.47 1.13 -6.59
CA LYS A 8 -7.71 2.31 -7.45
C LYS A 8 -7.91 3.59 -6.64
N LEU A 9 -8.74 3.53 -5.59
CA LEU A 9 -8.94 4.69 -4.72
C LEU A 9 -7.64 5.03 -3.98
N ALA A 10 -6.84 4.02 -3.65
CA ALA A 10 -5.52 4.23 -3.08
C ALA A 10 -4.57 5.01 -4.03
N GLN A 11 -4.58 4.71 -5.33
CA GLN A 11 -3.82 5.45 -6.36
C GLN A 11 -4.27 6.91 -6.49
N VAL A 12 -5.57 7.17 -6.40
CA VAL A 12 -6.12 8.54 -6.38
C VAL A 12 -5.61 9.29 -5.16
N ALA A 13 -5.70 8.70 -3.96
CA ALA A 13 -5.21 9.31 -2.73
C ALA A 13 -3.71 9.61 -2.79
N LEU A 14 -2.89 8.68 -3.29
CA LEU A 14 -1.47 8.91 -3.51
C LEU A 14 -1.22 10.07 -4.49
N SER A 15 -2.00 10.18 -5.57
CA SER A 15 -1.83 11.25 -6.55
C SER A 15 -2.21 12.63 -6.02
N HIS A 16 -3.01 12.72 -4.94
CA HIS A 16 -3.57 13.97 -4.42
C HIS A 16 -3.11 14.31 -2.99
N GLY A 17 -1.87 13.96 -2.65
CA GLY A 17 -1.23 14.38 -1.39
C GLY A 17 -0.93 13.25 -0.41
N GLY A 18 -1.51 12.06 -0.60
CA GLY A 18 -1.10 10.86 0.13
C GLY A 18 0.32 10.44 -0.25
N ASN A 19 1.06 9.85 0.69
CA ASN A 19 2.44 9.40 0.48
C ASN A 19 2.71 7.96 0.94
N ASP A 20 1.69 7.24 1.40
CA ASP A 20 1.88 5.95 2.07
C ASP A 20 0.76 4.95 1.77
N LEU A 21 1.13 3.69 1.55
CA LEU A 21 0.20 2.57 1.37
C LEU A 21 0.08 1.77 2.66
N VAL A 22 -0.57 2.36 3.68
CA VAL A 22 -0.78 1.67 4.97
C VAL A 22 -1.68 0.44 4.82
N GLY A 23 -1.30 -0.64 5.51
CA GLY A 23 -2.12 -1.84 5.72
C GLY A 23 -1.39 -3.18 5.63
N THR A 24 -0.11 -3.19 5.25
CA THR A 24 0.68 -4.36 4.82
C THR A 24 1.16 -5.32 5.92
N ALA A 25 0.33 -5.58 6.94
CA ALA A 25 0.54 -6.60 7.96
C ALA A 25 -0.73 -6.72 8.83
N PHE A 26 -0.83 -5.85 9.84
CA PHE A 26 -1.90 -5.89 10.84
C PHE A 26 -3.28 -5.64 10.22
N SER A 27 -3.43 -4.59 9.41
CA SER A 27 -4.73 -4.31 8.79
C SER A 27 -5.16 -5.42 7.85
N GLU A 28 -4.26 -5.98 7.04
CA GLU A 28 -4.56 -7.12 6.16
C GLU A 28 -5.12 -8.32 6.94
N GLU A 29 -4.55 -8.63 8.11
CA GLU A 29 -5.02 -9.70 8.99
C GLU A 29 -6.40 -9.40 9.58
N VAL A 30 -6.62 -8.18 10.08
CA VAL A 30 -7.94 -7.75 10.60
C VAL A 30 -9.02 -7.87 9.52
N TYR A 31 -8.76 -7.41 8.29
CA TYR A 31 -9.71 -7.53 7.19
C TYR A 31 -9.94 -8.98 6.76
N ARG A 32 -8.92 -9.84 6.82
CA ARG A 32 -9.03 -11.27 6.54
C ARG A 32 -9.89 -11.98 7.57
N ALA A 33 -9.70 -11.67 8.86
CA ALA A 33 -10.54 -12.17 9.95
C ALA A 33 -12.00 -11.72 9.80
N ALA A 34 -12.25 -10.53 9.24
CA ALA A 34 -13.57 -10.03 8.88
C ALA A 34 -14.13 -10.60 7.55
N GLY A 35 -13.47 -11.59 6.95
CA GLY A 35 -13.94 -12.28 5.73
C GLY A 35 -13.61 -11.59 4.41
N LYS A 36 -12.85 -10.48 4.42
CA LYS A 36 -12.34 -9.84 3.19
C LYS A 36 -11.04 -10.48 2.74
N SER A 37 -10.98 -10.97 1.50
CA SER A 37 -9.73 -11.47 0.92
C SER A 37 -8.74 -10.34 0.68
N THR A 38 -7.55 -10.47 1.26
CA THR A 38 -6.45 -9.50 1.17
C THR A 38 -5.19 -10.22 0.69
N ASN A 39 -5.14 -10.50 -0.61
CA ASN A 39 -4.00 -11.12 -1.27
C ASN A 39 -3.34 -10.08 -2.19
N SER A 40 -2.33 -9.37 -1.70
CA SER A 40 -1.44 -8.58 -2.55
C SER A 40 0.00 -8.88 -2.19
N SER A 41 0.79 -9.17 -3.21
CA SER A 41 2.24 -9.31 -3.04
C SER A 41 2.89 -7.94 -2.88
N LEU A 42 4.12 -7.92 -2.35
CA LEU A 42 4.95 -6.72 -2.36
C LEU A 42 5.10 -6.16 -3.78
N LEU A 43 5.26 -7.03 -4.78
CA LEU A 43 5.38 -6.64 -6.18
C LEU A 43 4.12 -5.96 -6.71
N ASP A 44 2.93 -6.40 -6.31
CA ASP A 44 1.67 -5.75 -6.69
C ASP A 44 1.60 -4.31 -6.17
N LEU A 45 2.05 -4.09 -4.92
CA LEU A 45 2.06 -2.76 -4.31
C LEU A 45 3.12 -1.85 -4.97
N VAL A 46 4.29 -2.41 -5.29
CA VAL A 46 5.33 -1.71 -6.06
C VAL A 46 4.78 -1.27 -7.43
N ASN A 47 4.11 -2.16 -8.15
CA ASN A 47 3.54 -1.86 -9.46
C ASN A 47 2.44 -0.80 -9.36
N LEU A 48 1.57 -0.88 -8.35
CA LEU A 48 0.51 0.11 -8.10
C LEU A 48 1.08 1.54 -7.95
N VAL A 49 2.21 1.70 -7.28
CA VAL A 49 2.89 3.00 -7.13
C VAL A 49 3.55 3.44 -8.44
N LYS A 50 4.18 2.52 -9.17
CA LYS A 50 4.83 2.80 -10.46
C LYS A 50 3.82 3.23 -11.52
N GLU A 51 2.63 2.65 -11.56
CA GLU A 51 1.55 2.99 -12.49
C GLU A 51 1.13 4.46 -12.41
N ILE A 52 1.16 5.05 -11.21
CA ILE A 52 0.89 6.49 -10.99
C ILE A 52 2.15 7.35 -11.09
N LYS A 53 3.22 6.84 -11.70
CA LYS A 53 4.50 7.53 -11.95
C LYS A 53 5.18 8.03 -10.67
N ARG A 54 5.00 7.32 -9.55
CA ARG A 54 5.71 7.58 -8.28
C ARG A 54 6.80 6.55 -8.02
N LYS A 55 7.71 6.88 -7.10
CA LYS A 55 8.84 6.03 -6.70
C LYS A 55 8.45 5.20 -5.47
N PRO A 56 8.26 3.87 -5.59
CA PRO A 56 8.00 3.02 -4.44
C PRO A 56 9.22 2.89 -3.53
N ALA A 57 8.99 3.01 -2.22
CA ALA A 57 9.99 2.79 -1.19
C ALA A 57 9.36 2.04 -0.01
N GLN A 58 10.07 1.05 0.51
CA GLN A 58 9.76 0.40 1.77
C GLN A 58 10.42 1.19 2.90
N ARG A 59 9.66 1.43 3.96
CA ARG A 59 10.08 2.22 5.12
C ARG A 59 9.88 1.46 6.43
N ASP A 60 10.59 1.87 7.47
CA ASP A 60 10.29 1.47 8.84
C ASP A 60 9.18 2.37 9.45
N THR A 61 8.82 2.10 10.72
CA THR A 61 7.82 2.88 11.48
C THR A 61 8.23 4.34 11.68
N PHE A 62 9.53 4.64 11.63
CA PHE A 62 10.10 5.99 11.76
C PHE A 62 10.32 6.68 10.41
N PHE A 63 9.79 6.13 9.32
CA PHE A 63 9.89 6.63 7.95
C PHE A 63 11.30 6.61 7.35
N ASN A 64 12.25 5.89 7.94
CA ASN A 64 13.54 5.66 7.30
C ASN A 64 13.35 4.71 6.10
N ILE A 65 13.96 5.04 4.97
CA ILE A 65 13.90 4.20 3.77
C ILE A 65 14.80 2.98 3.98
N ILE A 66 14.20 1.80 3.91
CA ILE A 66 14.89 0.50 3.98
C ILE A 66 15.33 0.07 2.58
N ARG A 67 14.45 0.26 1.58
CA ARG A 67 14.65 -0.20 0.20
C ARG A 67 13.82 0.61 -0.79
N THR A 68 14.34 0.82 -1.99
CA THR A 68 13.64 1.40 -3.16
C THR A 68 13.43 0.34 -4.25
N PHE A 69 12.44 0.51 -5.12
CA PHE A 69 12.06 -0.47 -6.16
C PHE A 69 11.87 0.13 -7.56
#